data_AF-A0A935HZ42-F1
#
_entry.id   AF-A0A935HZ42-F1
#
_cell.length_a   1.000
_cell.length_b   1.000
_cell.length_c   1.000
_cell.angle_alpha   90.00
_cell.angle_beta   90.00
_cell.angle_gamma   90.00
#
_symmetry.space_group_name_H-M   'P 1'
#
loop_
_entity.id
_entity.type
_entity.pdbx_description
1 polymer ?
#
loop_
_entity_poly.entity_id
_entity_poly.type
_entity_poly.pdbx_seq_one_letter_code
_entity_poly.pdbx_strand_id
1 'polypeptide(L)'
;MSRRKGELTSVELRRATASAIEFNILRARGIIGLRNPLLTATEGEAIIAHRFKGYEPHKGQPPCASHGQRIISQGTAPPLHQYQQTADRGRFFVHPGEEVYGGRADRRNSKTDETSW
;
A
#
# COMPACT_ATOMS: atom_id res chain seq x y z
N MET A 1 8.19 4.61 10.39
CA MET A 1 9.08 3.42 10.35
C MET A 1 8.85 2.41 11.47
N SER A 2 8.43 2.82 12.69
CA SER A 2 8.16 1.89 13.82
C SER A 2 7.17 0.75 13.48
N ARG A 3 6.06 1.04 12.80
CA ARG A 3 5.07 0.04 12.36
C ARG A 3 5.62 -0.99 11.34
N ARG A 4 6.76 -0.69 10.71
CA ARG A 4 7.44 -1.54 9.71
C ARG A 4 8.69 -2.23 10.28
N LYS A 5 8.90 -2.17 11.61
CA LYS A 5 10.07 -2.75 12.31
C LYS A 5 11.40 -2.25 11.73
N GLY A 6 11.47 -0.96 11.38
CA GLY A 6 12.74 -0.31 11.06
C GLY A 6 13.43 0.16 12.34
N GLU A 7 14.67 -0.26 12.56
CA GLU A 7 15.54 0.28 13.61
C GLU A 7 16.25 1.51 13.04
N LEU A 8 16.20 2.64 13.76
CA LEU A 8 16.89 3.86 13.38
C LEU A 8 18.36 3.71 13.77
N THR A 9 19.26 3.84 12.80
CA THR A 9 20.70 3.64 13.01
C THR A 9 21.44 4.97 13.11
N SER A 10 21.12 5.91 12.21
CA SER A 10 21.76 7.22 12.19
C SER A 10 20.79 8.28 11.69
N VAL A 11 20.92 9.49 12.25
CA VAL A 11 20.26 10.71 11.74
C VAL A 11 21.38 11.71 11.52
N GLU A 12 21.63 12.06 10.27
CA GLU A 12 22.60 13.07 9.87
C GLU A 12 21.84 14.30 9.36
N LEU A 13 22.05 15.46 10.00
CA LEU A 13 21.46 16.71 9.53
C LEU A 13 22.32 17.28 8.39
N ARG A 14 21.93 17.04 7.14
CA ARG A 14 22.61 17.58 5.96
C ARG A 14 22.07 18.97 5.63
N ARG A 15 22.59 19.98 6.33
CA ARG A 15 22.22 21.41 6.25
C ARG A 15 20.76 21.69 6.67
N ALA A 16 20.43 22.97 6.79
CA ALA A 16 19.19 23.47 7.38
C ALA A 16 17.87 22.96 6.74
N THR A 17 17.93 22.35 5.55
CA THR A 17 16.75 22.01 4.76
C THR A 17 16.54 20.50 4.56
N ALA A 18 17.55 19.66 4.79
CA ALA A 18 17.45 18.23 4.54
C ALA A 18 18.11 17.39 5.65
N SER A 19 17.41 16.36 6.11
CA SER A 19 17.96 15.36 7.04
C SER A 19 18.09 14.02 6.34
N ALA A 20 19.28 13.42 6.41
CA ALA A 20 19.52 12.07 5.96
C ALA A 20 19.27 11.12 7.14
N ILE A 21 18.34 10.19 6.97
CA ILE A 21 17.99 9.23 8.03
C ILE A 21 18.30 7.82 7.53
N GLU A 22 19.16 7.12 8.24
CA GLU A 22 19.52 5.74 7.98
C GLU A 22 18.71 4.80 8.86
N PHE A 23 17.99 3.90 8.21
CA PHE A 23 17.22 2.85 8.87
C PHE A 23 17.80 1.48 8.51
N ASN A 24 18.05 0.67 9.52
CA ASN A 24 18.20 -0.77 9.33
C ASN A 24 16.80 -1.40 9.27
N ILE A 25 16.35 -1.75 8.07
CA ILE A 25 15.05 -2.38 7.87
C ILE A 25 15.26 -3.90 7.86
N LEU A 26 14.88 -4.52 8.97
CA LEU A 26 15.18 -5.91 9.31
C LEU A 26 14.44 -6.94 8.43
N ARG A 27 13.53 -6.48 7.55
CA ARG A 27 12.82 -7.31 6.59
C ARG A 27 12.68 -6.58 5.26
N ALA A 28 13.13 -7.20 4.16
CA ALA A 28 12.94 -6.67 2.81
C ALA A 28 11.46 -6.32 2.52
N ARG A 29 10.52 -7.15 3.00
CA ARG A 29 9.07 -6.91 2.86
C ARG A 29 8.55 -5.65 3.56
N GLY A 30 9.28 -5.10 4.54
CA GLY A 30 8.90 -3.84 5.20
C GLY A 30 9.04 -2.61 4.30
N ILE A 31 9.90 -2.68 3.27
CA ILE A 31 10.15 -1.60 2.29
C ILE A 31 9.04 -1.57 1.23
N ILE A 32 8.37 -2.70 0.97
CA ILE A 32 7.31 -2.79 -0.03
C ILE A 32 6.17 -1.84 0.33
N GLY A 33 5.80 -0.98 -0.63
CA GLY A 33 4.75 0.03 -0.45
C GLY A 33 5.11 1.21 0.46
N LEU A 34 6.39 1.41 0.79
CA LEU A 34 6.85 2.58 1.55
C LEU A 34 7.11 3.81 0.67
N ARG A 35 7.50 3.59 -0.60
CA ARG A 35 7.85 4.67 -1.54
C ARG A 35 6.71 5.68 -1.71
N ASN A 36 5.50 5.22 -2.04
CA ASN A 36 4.38 6.12 -2.32
C ASN A 36 4.00 6.97 -1.10
N PRO A 37 3.79 6.41 0.10
CA PRO A 37 3.50 7.23 1.29
C PRO A 37 4.58 8.26 1.61
N LEU A 38 5.87 7.94 1.39
CA LEU A 38 6.95 8.88 1.64
C LEU A 38 6.95 10.02 0.63
N LEU A 39 6.79 9.72 -0.67
CA LEU A 39 6.69 10.75 -1.70
C LEU A 39 5.47 11.65 -1.48
N THR A 40 4.33 11.09 -1.07
CA THR A 40 3.15 11.88 -0.72
C THR A 40 3.37 12.77 0.51
N ALA A 41 4.03 12.26 1.54
CA ALA A 41 4.28 13.02 2.77
C ALA A 41 5.34 14.12 2.62
N THR A 42 6.21 14.02 1.62
CA THR A 42 7.29 14.97 1.35
C THR A 42 7.07 15.75 0.06
N GLU A 43 5.84 15.72 -0.47
CA GLU A 43 5.46 16.42 -1.71
C GLU A 43 6.39 16.13 -2.91
N GLY A 44 7.04 14.97 -2.91
CA GLY A 44 7.95 14.52 -3.97
C GLY A 44 9.44 14.80 -3.72
N GLU A 45 9.82 15.46 -2.63
CA GLU A 45 11.23 15.81 -2.37
C GLU A 45 12.05 14.65 -1.75
N ALA A 46 11.42 13.61 -1.22
CA ALA A 46 12.14 12.51 -0.58
C ALA A 46 12.96 11.68 -1.56
N ILE A 47 14.25 11.50 -1.23
CA ILE A 47 15.15 10.55 -1.88
C ILE A 47 15.26 9.29 -1.02
N ILE A 48 15.01 8.12 -1.62
CA ILE A 48 15.04 6.83 -0.92
C ILE A 48 16.00 5.89 -1.63
N ALA A 49 17.03 5.45 -0.91
CA ALA A 49 17.91 4.37 -1.31
C ALA A 49 17.85 3.24 -0.28
N HIS A 50 17.92 2.00 -0.73
CA HIS A 50 18.02 0.84 0.15
C HIS A 50 19.05 -0.13 -0.41
N ARG A 51 19.84 -0.75 0.46
CA ARG A 51 20.81 -1.79 0.12
C ARG A 51 20.58 -3.01 1.01
N PHE A 52 20.73 -4.20 0.44
CA PHE A 52 20.68 -5.44 1.21
C PHE A 52 21.94 -5.57 2.08
N LYS A 53 21.75 -5.77 3.40
CA LYS A 53 22.84 -5.92 4.38
C LYS A 53 23.14 -7.38 4.71
N GLY A 54 22.11 -8.20 4.90
CA GLY A 54 22.24 -9.60 5.28
C GLY A 54 20.92 -10.21 5.73
N TYR A 55 20.96 -11.48 6.15
CA TYR A 55 19.82 -12.20 6.70
C TYR A 55 19.81 -12.11 8.22
N GLU A 56 18.63 -11.90 8.80
CA GLU A 56 18.42 -11.88 10.25
C GLU A 56 17.25 -12.80 10.64
N PRO A 57 17.18 -13.25 11.92
CA PRO A 57 16.06 -14.04 12.43
C PRO A 57 14.72 -13.31 12.26
N HIS A 58 13.66 -14.08 12.03
CA HIS A 58 12.34 -13.55 11.71
C HIS A 58 11.71 -12.74 12.87
N LYS A 59 11.68 -11.40 12.76
CA LYS A 59 11.12 -10.51 13.81
C LYS A 59 9.57 -10.31 13.74
N GLY A 60 8.82 -11.38 13.48
CA GLY A 60 7.34 -11.41 13.53
C GLY A 60 6.62 -11.14 12.20
N GLN A 61 5.28 -11.14 12.22
CA GLN A 61 4.43 -11.07 11.02
C GLN A 61 4.33 -9.65 10.44
N PRO A 62 4.32 -9.48 9.10
CA PRO A 62 4.07 -8.17 8.51
C PRO A 62 2.61 -7.75 8.72
N PRO A 63 2.32 -6.43 8.76
CA PRO A 63 0.94 -5.97 8.79
C PRO A 63 0.22 -6.46 7.52
N CYS A 64 -0.94 -7.09 7.71
CA CYS A 64 -1.82 -7.44 6.60
C CYS A 64 -2.43 -6.18 5.98
N ALA A 65 -2.98 -6.29 4.77
CA ALA A 65 -3.71 -5.19 4.17
C ALA A 65 -4.83 -4.73 5.11
N SER A 66 -4.92 -3.43 5.38
CA SER A 66 -5.94 -2.88 6.28
C SER A 66 -7.32 -2.74 5.63
N HIS A 67 -7.42 -3.08 4.34
CA HIS A 67 -8.60 -2.91 3.52
C HIS A 67 -8.84 -4.21 2.76
N GLY A 68 -10.09 -4.68 2.74
CA GLY A 68 -10.53 -5.77 1.89
C GLY A 68 -10.65 -5.32 0.44
N GLN A 69 -10.79 -6.29 -0.45
CA GLN A 69 -11.03 -6.07 -1.86
C GLN A 69 -12.32 -6.79 -2.28
N ARG A 70 -12.99 -6.26 -3.29
CA ARG A 70 -14.07 -6.95 -3.99
C ARG A 70 -13.52 -7.55 -5.27
N ILE A 71 -13.80 -8.83 -5.48
CA ILE A 71 -13.40 -9.60 -6.66
C ILE A 71 -14.66 -9.89 -7.47
N ILE A 72 -14.59 -9.66 -8.78
CA ILE A 72 -15.67 -10.00 -9.71
C ILE A 72 -15.51 -11.46 -10.13
N SER A 73 -16.56 -12.26 -9.99
CA SER A 73 -16.56 -13.67 -10.38
C SER A 73 -16.36 -13.88 -11.89
N GLN A 74 -17.08 -13.16 -12.77
CA GLN A 74 -16.90 -13.07 -14.24
C GLN A 74 -17.88 -12.03 -14.83
N GLY A 75 -17.51 -11.26 -15.87
CA GLY A 75 -18.47 -10.49 -16.68
C GLY A 75 -18.15 -9.01 -16.92
N THR A 76 -19.15 -8.14 -16.78
CA THR A 76 -19.01 -6.69 -16.98
C THR A 76 -18.99 -5.99 -15.63
N ALA A 77 -18.23 -4.89 -15.52
CA ALA A 77 -18.22 -4.03 -14.35
C ALA A 77 -19.65 -3.52 -14.05
N PRO A 78 -19.99 -3.26 -12.78
CA PRO A 78 -21.35 -2.89 -12.40
C PRO A 78 -21.83 -1.67 -13.18
N PRO A 79 -23.10 -1.66 -13.62
CA PRO A 79 -23.70 -0.50 -14.28
C PRO A 79 -23.71 0.72 -13.35
N LEU A 80 -23.77 1.91 -13.94
CA LEU A 80 -23.60 3.19 -13.23
C LEU A 80 -24.49 3.33 -11.97
N HIS A 81 -25.72 2.81 -12.00
CA HIS A 81 -26.64 2.87 -10.87
C HIS A 81 -26.13 2.07 -9.66
N GLN A 82 -25.57 0.87 -9.87
CA GLN A 82 -24.95 0.06 -8.80
C GLN A 82 -23.63 0.68 -8.35
N TYR A 83 -22.87 1.26 -9.28
CA TYR A 83 -21.63 1.97 -8.98
C TYR A 83 -21.86 3.11 -7.99
N GLN A 84 -22.87 3.95 -8.24
CA GLN A 84 -23.23 5.08 -7.37
C GLN A 84 -23.73 4.62 -6.01
N GLN A 85 -24.64 3.63 -5.97
CA GLN A 85 -25.15 3.08 -4.69
C GLN A 85 -24.07 2.47 -3.81
N THR A 86 -23.00 1.95 -4.42
CA THR A 86 -21.92 1.29 -3.68
C THR A 86 -20.67 2.15 -3.55
N ALA A 87 -20.69 3.42 -4.01
CA ALA A 87 -19.57 4.34 -3.93
C ALA A 87 -19.16 4.65 -2.48
N ASP A 88 -20.11 4.68 -1.56
CA ASP A 88 -19.83 4.95 -0.14
C ASP A 88 -19.02 3.86 0.56
N ARG A 89 -18.97 2.65 -0.01
CA ARG A 89 -18.31 1.50 0.62
C ARG A 89 -16.84 1.34 0.21
N GLY A 90 -16.31 2.18 -0.67
CA GLY A 90 -14.92 2.05 -1.10
C GLY A 90 -14.52 2.83 -2.35
N ARG A 91 -13.25 2.68 -2.75
CA ARG A 91 -12.74 3.26 -4.01
C ARG A 91 -12.69 2.21 -5.10
N PHE A 92 -13.24 2.54 -6.26
CA PHE A 92 -13.23 1.69 -7.46
C PHE A 92 -11.96 1.90 -8.29
N PHE A 93 -11.57 0.84 -9.00
CA PHE A 93 -10.44 0.83 -9.93
C PHE A 93 -10.86 0.75 -11.40
N VAL A 94 -12.14 0.44 -11.66
CA VAL A 94 -12.72 0.23 -12.99
C VAL A 94 -13.84 1.22 -13.26
N HIS A 95 -14.05 1.53 -14.53
CA HIS A 95 -15.17 2.37 -14.95
C HIS A 95 -16.45 1.53 -15.10
N PRO A 96 -17.64 2.13 -14.89
CA PRO A 96 -18.90 1.42 -15.05
C PRO A 96 -19.07 0.94 -16.49
N GLY A 97 -19.42 -0.35 -16.67
CA GLY A 97 -19.61 -0.95 -17.99
C GLY A 97 -18.35 -1.47 -18.69
N GLU A 98 -17.17 -1.40 -18.07
CA GLU A 98 -15.94 -2.00 -18.61
C GLU A 98 -16.02 -3.54 -18.58
N GLU A 99 -15.60 -4.23 -19.65
CA GLU A 99 -15.46 -5.68 -19.64
C GLU A 99 -14.31 -6.11 -18.72
N VAL A 100 -14.59 -7.04 -17.81
CA VAL A 100 -13.65 -7.47 -16.78
C VAL A 100 -13.61 -8.99 -16.69
N TYR A 101 -12.40 -9.53 -16.78
CA TYR A 101 -12.20 -10.96 -16.63
C TYR A 101 -12.46 -11.40 -15.18
N GLY A 102 -12.90 -12.66 -15.03
CA GLY A 102 -13.14 -13.26 -13.72
C GLY A 102 -11.89 -13.32 -12.85
N GLY A 103 -12.03 -12.92 -11.59
CA GLY A 103 -10.92 -12.82 -10.64
C GLY A 103 -10.26 -11.44 -10.60
N ARG A 104 -10.70 -10.46 -11.39
CA ARG A 104 -10.21 -9.08 -11.30
C ARG A 104 -10.80 -8.40 -10.05
N ALA A 105 -9.93 -7.79 -9.25
CA ALA A 105 -10.36 -6.93 -8.14
C ALA A 105 -10.83 -5.57 -8.69
N ASP A 106 -12.06 -5.20 -8.40
CA ASP A 106 -12.69 -4.01 -8.98
C ASP A 106 -12.78 -2.84 -7.99
N ARG A 107 -12.74 -3.15 -6.69
CA ARG A 107 -12.90 -2.17 -5.63
C ARG A 107 -12.09 -2.51 -4.39
N ARG A 108 -11.57 -1.47 -3.74
CA ARG A 108 -11.05 -1.53 -2.37
C ARG A 108 -12.14 -1.12 -1.37
N ASN A 109 -12.43 -1.98 -0.41
CA ASN A 109 -13.41 -1.74 0.65
C ASN A 109 -12.83 -0.94 1.81
N SER A 110 -13.69 -0.22 2.53
CA SER A 110 -13.31 0.46 3.79
C SER A 110 -13.06 -0.51 4.96
N LYS A 111 -13.69 -1.69 4.93
CA LYS A 111 -13.51 -2.78 5.90
C LYS A 111 -12.58 -3.87 5.36
N THR A 112 -11.97 -4.62 6.26
CA THR A 112 -10.99 -5.69 5.96
C THR A 112 -11.63 -6.91 5.28
N ASP A 113 -12.95 -7.06 5.36
CA ASP A 113 -13.63 -8.24 4.81
C ASP A 113 -13.56 -8.28 3.28
N GLU A 114 -13.10 -9.42 2.78
CA GLU A 114 -13.17 -9.78 1.38
C GLU A 114 -14.61 -10.22 1.10
N THR A 115 -15.25 -9.59 0.12
CA THR A 115 -16.61 -9.94 -0.30
C THR A 115 -16.55 -10.36 -1.75
N SER A 116 -16.74 -11.66 -2.01
CA SER A 116 -16.92 -12.21 -3.35
C SER A 116 -18.38 -12.07 -3.78
N TRP A 117 -18.59 -11.70 -5.04
CA TRP A 117 -19.89 -11.68 -5.72
C TRP A 117 -19.73 -12.26 -7.12
#